data_AF-A0A0P9PIT3-F1
#
_entry.id   AF-A0A0P9PIT3-F1
#
_cell.length_a   1.000
_cell.length_b   1.000
_cell.length_c   1.000
_cell.angle_alpha   90.00
_cell.angle_beta   90.00
_cell.angle_gamma   90.00
#
_symmetry.space_group_name_H-M   'P 1'
#
loop_
_entity.id
_entity.type
_entity.pdbx_description
1 polymer ?
#
loop_
_entity_poly.entity_id
_entity_poly.type
_entity_poly.pdbx_seq_one_letter_code
_entity_poly.pdbx_strand_id
1 'polypeptide(L)'
;MQLYHTTEEDLPVQSDREKERLRSDIEKAMADYLSRGGAINQVEASQRSNDSSFIINSEKTAQLKADTSARGRKKTNDLTDTELARLLKAHCTAGASLASAAATLNQTRKRCEAIARRYQIPFRSAAFTKARARS
;
A
#
# COMPACT_ATOMS: atom_id res chain seq x y z
N MET A 1 5.89 21.64 34.13
CA MET A 1 5.20 20.38 34.48
C MET A 1 4.41 19.94 33.25
N GLN A 2 4.91 18.98 32.47
CA GLN A 2 4.19 18.43 31.32
C GLN A 2 3.36 17.25 31.82
N LEU A 3 2.03 17.36 31.75
CA LEU A 3 1.09 16.28 32.03
C LEU A 3 1.13 15.31 30.84
N TYR A 4 1.72 14.14 31.05
CA TYR A 4 1.63 13.05 30.09
C TYR A 4 0.18 12.59 30.01
N HIS A 5 -0.42 12.67 28.82
CA HIS A 5 -1.75 12.12 28.58
C HIS A 5 -1.60 10.60 28.55
N THR A 6 -2.19 9.90 29.52
CA THR A 6 -2.26 8.44 29.52
C THR A 6 -3.46 8.03 28.69
N THR A 7 -3.24 7.15 27.71
CA THR A 7 -4.27 6.69 26.76
C THR A 7 -5.46 5.97 27.43
N GLU A 8 -5.31 5.61 28.70
CA GLU A 8 -6.33 4.96 29.52
C GLU A 8 -7.42 5.94 29.99
N GLU A 9 -7.07 7.22 30.22
CA GLU A 9 -8.02 8.23 30.72
C GLU A 9 -8.85 8.89 29.60
N ASP A 10 -8.38 8.84 28.36
CA ASP A 10 -8.99 9.56 27.23
C ASP A 10 -10.03 8.72 26.46
N LEU A 11 -10.13 7.42 26.76
CA LEU A 11 -11.07 6.53 26.10
C LEU A 11 -12.27 6.23 27.00
N PRO A 12 -13.51 6.41 26.52
CA PRO A 12 -14.69 6.05 27.29
C PRO A 12 -14.69 4.54 27.57
N VAL A 13 -14.56 4.16 28.84
CA VAL A 13 -14.65 2.75 29.28
C VAL A 13 -16.12 2.35 29.27
N GLN A 14 -16.51 1.55 28.29
CA GLN A 14 -17.87 1.00 28.21
C GLN A 14 -18.09 -0.04 29.32
N SER A 15 -19.24 0.03 29.99
CA SER A 15 -19.64 -0.98 30.96
C SER A 15 -19.90 -2.32 30.27
N ASP A 16 -19.73 -3.43 30.99
CA ASP A 16 -19.93 -4.77 30.40
C ASP A 16 -21.36 -4.98 29.89
N ARG A 17 -22.34 -4.32 30.51
CA ARG A 17 -23.73 -4.33 30.06
C ARG A 17 -23.91 -3.63 28.71
N GLU A 18 -23.19 -2.54 28.47
CA GLU A 18 -23.24 -1.81 27.20
C GLU A 18 -22.54 -2.59 26.09
N LYS A 19 -21.41 -3.25 26.41
CA LYS A 19 -20.72 -4.15 25.46
C LYS A 19 -21.64 -5.28 25.02
N GLU A 20 -22.38 -5.88 25.95
CA GLU A 20 -23.29 -6.98 25.63
C GLU A 20 -24.48 -6.54 24.77
N ARG A 21 -25.05 -5.36 25.06
CA ARG A 21 -26.07 -4.75 24.21
C ARG A 21 -25.55 -4.50 22.79
N LEU A 22 -24.36 -3.92 22.68
CA LEU A 22 -23.74 -3.64 21.39
C LEU A 22 -23.50 -4.92 20.58
N ARG A 23 -23.06 -6.00 21.22
CA ARG A 23 -22.90 -7.31 20.57
C ARG A 23 -24.23 -7.81 20.00
N SER A 24 -25.29 -7.80 20.80
CA SER A 24 -26.62 -8.26 20.36
C SER A 24 -27.17 -7.41 19.21
N ASP A 25 -26.98 -6.09 19.26
CA ASP A 25 -27.40 -5.18 18.20
C ASP A 25 -26.64 -5.44 16.89
N ILE A 26 -25.34 -5.71 16.97
CA ILE A 26 -24.51 -6.07 15.81
C ILE A 26 -24.97 -7.39 15.21
N GLU A 27 -25.20 -8.43 16.03
CA GLU A 27 -25.67 -9.74 15.57
C GLU A 27 -27.01 -9.63 14.81
N LYS A 28 -27.94 -8.84 15.35
CA LYS A 28 -29.23 -8.58 14.69
C LYS A 28 -29.05 -7.84 13.36
N ALA A 29 -28.23 -6.80 13.33
CA ALA A 29 -27.96 -6.05 12.11
C ALA A 29 -27.26 -6.91 11.03
N MET A 30 -26.35 -7.80 11.45
CA MET A 30 -25.71 -8.76 10.55
C MET A 30 -26.73 -9.73 9.94
N ALA A 31 -27.62 -10.29 10.76
CA ALA A 31 -28.66 -11.20 10.29
C ALA A 31 -29.61 -10.51 9.29
N ASP A 32 -30.03 -9.27 9.57
CA ASP A 32 -30.88 -8.48 8.68
C ASP A 32 -30.17 -8.19 7.34
N TYR A 33 -28.88 -7.85 7.38
CA TYR A 33 -28.11 -7.57 6.18
C TYR A 33 -27.93 -8.82 5.30
N LEU A 34 -27.62 -9.96 5.91
CA LEU A 34 -27.53 -11.25 5.22
C LEU A 34 -28.88 -11.65 4.62
N SER A 35 -29.98 -11.44 5.35
CA SER A 35 -31.34 -11.75 4.88
C SER A 35 -31.75 -10.90 3.67
N ARG A 36 -31.22 -9.69 3.54
CA ARG A 36 -31.41 -8.81 2.38
C ARG A 36 -30.53 -9.18 1.18
N GLY A 37 -29.76 -10.27 1.26
CA GLY A 37 -28.84 -10.72 0.22
C GLY A 37 -27.46 -10.03 0.28
N GLY A 38 -27.15 -9.33 1.38
CA GLY A 38 -25.80 -8.82 1.63
C GLY A 38 -24.81 -9.95 1.90
N ALA A 39 -23.53 -9.70 1.68
CA ALA A 39 -22.43 -10.62 1.99
C ALA A 39 -21.47 -9.96 3.00
N ILE A 40 -21.06 -10.73 4.01
CA ILE A 40 -20.13 -10.28 5.06
C ILE A 40 -18.84 -11.08 4.94
N ASN A 41 -17.71 -10.39 4.84
CA ASN A 41 -16.39 -11.01 4.88
C ASN A 41 -15.79 -10.85 6.27
N GLN A 42 -15.45 -11.96 6.94
CA GLN A 42 -14.71 -11.92 8.19
C GLN A 42 -13.22 -11.64 7.90
N VAL A 43 -12.65 -10.68 8.63
CA VAL A 43 -11.25 -10.27 8.50
C VAL A 43 -10.58 -10.35 9.86
N GLU A 44 -9.49 -11.11 9.95
CA GLU A 44 -8.69 -11.23 11.17
C GLU A 44 -8.06 -9.89 11.57
N ALA A 45 -7.84 -9.68 12.86
CA ALA A 45 -7.24 -8.43 13.36
C ALA A 45 -5.84 -8.13 12.78
N SER A 46 -5.11 -9.17 12.38
CA SER A 46 -3.79 -9.07 11.75
C SER A 46 -3.86 -8.86 10.24
N GLN A 47 -5.04 -9.01 9.62
CA GLN A 47 -5.22 -8.99 8.19
C GLN A 47 -5.84 -7.67 7.73
N ARG A 48 -5.28 -7.08 6.68
CA ARG A 48 -5.92 -5.96 5.97
C ARG A 48 -6.57 -6.52 4.72
N SER A 49 -7.85 -6.21 4.50
CA SER A 49 -8.52 -6.51 3.23
C SER A 49 -7.83 -5.73 2.12
N ASN A 50 -7.33 -6.42 1.09
CA ASN A 50 -6.80 -5.77 -0.11
C ASN A 50 -7.91 -5.17 -0.99
N ASP A 51 -9.18 -5.44 -0.66
CA ASP A 51 -10.33 -4.86 -1.33
C ASP A 51 -10.56 -3.43 -0.88
N SER A 52 -10.84 -2.55 -1.87
CA SER A 52 -11.22 -1.17 -1.59
C SER A 52 -12.52 -1.16 -0.79
N SER A 53 -12.46 -0.60 0.42
CA SER A 53 -13.59 -0.55 1.35
C SER A 53 -14.76 0.31 0.84
N PHE A 54 -14.53 1.15 -0.18
CA PHE A 54 -15.56 2.01 -0.78
C PHE A 54 -15.39 2.08 -2.31
N ILE A 55 -16.34 1.49 -3.02
CA ILE A 55 -16.37 1.50 -4.49
C ILE A 55 -17.41 2.52 -4.93
N ILE A 56 -16.97 3.73 -5.28
CA ILE A 56 -17.85 4.80 -5.81
C ILE A 56 -18.21 4.53 -7.28
N ASN A 57 -17.29 3.92 -8.03
CA ASN A 57 -17.51 3.50 -9.42
C ASN A 57 -16.96 2.08 -9.60
N SER A 58 -17.86 1.13 -9.80
CA SER A 58 -17.56 -0.30 -9.92
C SER A 58 -16.76 -0.61 -11.18
N GLU A 59 -17.12 -0.01 -12.31
CA GLU A 59 -16.44 -0.23 -13.60
C GLU A 59 -14.99 0.23 -13.56
N LYS A 60 -14.75 1.44 -13.04
CA LYS A 60 -13.39 1.98 -12.91
C LYS A 60 -12.54 1.17 -11.94
N THR A 61 -13.15 0.68 -10.85
CA THR A 61 -12.46 -0.16 -9.87
C THR A 61 -12.13 -1.54 -10.44
N ALA A 62 -13.01 -2.11 -11.24
CA ALA A 62 -12.77 -3.38 -11.92
C ALA A 62 -11.59 -3.28 -12.91
N GLN A 63 -11.50 -2.19 -13.68
CA GLN A 63 -10.38 -1.94 -14.58
C GLN A 63 -9.04 -1.84 -13.83
N LEU A 64 -9.00 -1.08 -12.72
CA LEU A 64 -7.79 -0.97 -11.88
C LEU A 64 -7.37 -2.32 -11.25
N LYS A 65 -8.32 -3.19 -10.90
CA LYS A 65 -8.05 -4.56 -10.42
C LYS A 65 -7.53 -5.47 -11.54
N ALA A 66 -8.04 -5.35 -12.75
CA ALA A 66 -7.54 -6.09 -13.91
C ALA A 66 -6.09 -5.68 -14.26
N ASP A 67 -5.78 -4.39 -14.19
CA ASP A 67 -4.43 -3.87 -14.48
C ASP A 67 -3.40 -4.28 -13.41
N THR A 68 -3.81 -4.37 -12.15
CA THR A 68 -2.93 -4.77 -11.05
C THR A 68 -2.69 -6.29 -11.02
N SER A 69 -3.69 -7.10 -11.39
CA SER A 69 -3.53 -8.55 -11.56
C SER A 69 -2.74 -8.94 -12.82
N ALA A 70 -2.85 -8.15 -13.90
CA ALA A 70 -1.99 -8.27 -15.08
C ALA A 70 -0.53 -7.87 -14.80
N ARG A 71 -0.28 -7.06 -13.77
CA ARG A 71 1.04 -6.84 -13.16
C ARG A 71 1.45 -7.96 -12.21
N GLY A 72 1.16 -9.21 -12.59
CA GLY A 72 1.86 -10.36 -12.04
C GLY A 72 3.35 -10.04 -12.06
N ARG A 73 4.00 -10.13 -10.88
CA ARG A 73 5.43 -9.86 -10.71
C ARG A 73 6.20 -10.67 -11.76
N LYS A 74 6.52 -10.07 -12.91
CA LYS A 74 7.37 -10.70 -13.93
C LYS A 74 8.63 -11.15 -13.19
N LYS A 75 8.99 -12.43 -13.34
CA LYS A 75 10.18 -12.99 -12.68
C LYS A 75 11.36 -12.10 -13.03
N THR A 76 12.27 -11.98 -12.06
CA THR A 76 13.42 -11.07 -12.07
C THR A 76 14.31 -11.19 -13.31
N ASN A 77 14.20 -12.27 -14.10
CA ASN A 77 14.96 -12.49 -15.33
C ASN A 77 14.19 -12.26 -16.64
N ASP A 78 12.87 -12.00 -16.62
CA ASP A 78 12.07 -11.89 -17.85
C ASP A 78 11.99 -10.46 -18.40
N LEU A 79 12.53 -9.46 -17.67
CA LEU A 79 12.59 -8.08 -18.16
C LEU A 79 13.75 -7.91 -19.12
N THR A 80 13.44 -7.50 -20.34
CA THR A 80 14.44 -7.06 -21.32
C THR A 80 15.13 -5.78 -20.83
N ASP A 81 16.38 -5.55 -21.24
CA ASP A 81 17.14 -4.36 -20.83
C ASP A 81 16.43 -3.03 -21.17
N THR A 82 15.68 -3.02 -22.28
CA THR A 82 14.93 -1.84 -22.73
C THR A 82 13.70 -1.58 -21.86
N GLU A 83 12.96 -2.62 -21.48
CA GLU A 83 11.82 -2.52 -20.56
C GLU A 83 12.29 -2.12 -19.15
N LEU A 84 13.38 -2.71 -18.68
CA LEU A 84 13.95 -2.37 -17.38
C LEU A 84 14.41 -0.90 -17.37
N ALA A 85 15.01 -0.40 -18.45
CA ALA A 85 15.34 1.03 -18.58
C ALA A 85 14.09 1.94 -18.54
N ARG A 86 13.00 1.56 -19.21
CA ARG A 86 11.73 2.31 -19.21
C ARG A 86 11.15 2.41 -17.79
N LEU A 87 11.12 1.29 -17.07
CA LEU A 87 10.63 1.23 -15.69
C LEU A 87 11.53 2.05 -14.75
N LEU A 88 12.84 1.94 -14.88
CA LEU A 88 13.79 2.74 -14.10
C LEU A 88 13.62 4.24 -14.35
N LYS A 89 13.37 4.67 -15.60
CA LYS A 89 13.05 6.08 -15.91
C LYS A 89 11.79 6.55 -15.19
N ALA A 90 10.71 5.77 -15.23
CA ALA A 90 9.46 6.11 -14.56
C ALA A 90 9.62 6.26 -13.04
N HIS A 91 10.37 5.36 -12.40
CA HIS A 91 10.69 5.47 -10.98
C HIS A 91 11.58 6.68 -10.66
N CYS A 92 12.55 6.98 -11.53
CA CYS A 92 13.40 8.16 -11.40
C CYS A 92 12.59 9.46 -11.49
N THR A 93 11.65 9.56 -12.43
CA THR A 93 10.77 10.74 -12.57
C THR A 93 9.80 10.88 -11.39
N ALA A 94 9.40 9.76 -10.78
CA ALA A 94 8.61 9.76 -9.55
C ALA A 94 9.43 10.15 -8.29
N GLY A 95 10.74 10.40 -8.43
CA GLY A 95 11.62 10.79 -7.32
C GLY A 95 12.14 9.61 -6.49
N ALA A 96 11.94 8.37 -6.93
CA ALA A 96 12.47 7.20 -6.23
C ALA A 96 14.00 7.13 -6.37
N SER A 97 14.66 6.61 -5.33
CA SER A 97 16.09 6.29 -5.40
C SER A 97 16.33 5.02 -6.23
N LEU A 98 17.53 4.87 -6.78
CA LEU A 98 17.89 3.65 -7.54
C LEU A 98 17.76 2.37 -6.69
N ALA A 99 18.03 2.46 -5.39
CA ALA A 99 17.87 1.33 -4.47
C ALA A 99 16.39 0.95 -4.28
N SER A 100 15.51 1.95 -4.11
CA SER A 100 14.06 1.73 -4.00
C SER A 100 13.47 1.19 -5.31
N ALA A 101 13.91 1.72 -6.45
CA ALA A 101 13.51 1.23 -7.77
C ALA A 101 13.96 -0.23 -7.99
N ALA A 102 15.20 -0.58 -7.61
CA ALA A 102 15.69 -1.95 -7.73
C ALA A 102 14.89 -2.93 -6.84
N ALA A 103 14.57 -2.53 -5.61
CA ALA A 103 13.77 -3.34 -4.69
C ALA A 103 12.34 -3.56 -5.20
N THR A 104 11.68 -2.49 -5.68
CA THR A 104 10.31 -2.58 -6.23
C THR A 104 10.23 -3.42 -7.50
N LEU A 105 11.27 -3.37 -8.34
CA LEU A 105 11.38 -4.18 -9.57
C LEU A 105 11.96 -5.58 -9.33
N ASN A 106 12.27 -5.94 -8.07
CA ASN A 106 12.96 -7.18 -7.70
C ASN A 106 14.23 -7.47 -8.53
N GLN A 107 15.01 -6.42 -8.85
CA GLN A 107 16.25 -6.54 -9.63
C GLN A 107 17.48 -6.36 -8.74
N THR A 108 18.60 -6.95 -9.15
CA THR A 108 19.86 -6.70 -8.47
C THR A 108 20.30 -5.24 -8.69
N ARG A 109 20.83 -4.61 -7.64
CA ARG A 109 21.31 -3.22 -7.70
C ARG A 109 22.34 -3.02 -8.80
N LYS A 110 23.28 -3.98 -8.96
CA LYS A 110 24.32 -3.95 -10.00
C LYS A 110 23.72 -3.90 -11.41
N ARG A 111 22.69 -4.70 -11.70
CA ARG A 111 22.02 -4.72 -13.02
C ARG A 111 21.30 -3.40 -13.30
N CYS A 112 20.54 -2.89 -12.33
CA CYS A 112 19.87 -1.60 -12.46
C CYS A 112 20.86 -0.45 -12.65
N GLU A 113 22.01 -0.48 -11.97
CA GLU A 113 23.06 0.53 -12.09
C GLU A 113 23.73 0.52 -13.48
N ALA A 114 24.05 -0.67 -14.01
CA ALA A 114 24.60 -0.81 -15.36
C ALA A 114 23.63 -0.29 -16.43
N ILE A 115 22.34 -0.62 -16.30
CA ILE A 115 21.29 -0.16 -17.23
C ILE A 115 21.06 1.34 -17.08
N ALA A 116 20.98 1.87 -15.85
CA ALA A 116 20.83 3.29 -15.62
C ALA A 116 21.97 4.10 -16.25
N ARG A 117 23.22 3.62 -16.15
CA ARG A 117 24.36 4.24 -16.85
C ARG A 117 24.23 4.15 -18.37
N ARG A 118 23.94 2.95 -18.91
CA ARG A 118 23.81 2.71 -20.36
C ARG A 118 22.74 3.58 -21.01
N TYR A 119 21.62 3.80 -20.32
CA TYR A 119 20.48 4.59 -20.80
C TYR A 119 20.44 6.02 -20.24
N GLN A 120 21.52 6.47 -19.59
CA GLN A 120 21.69 7.81 -19.02
C GLN A 120 20.51 8.26 -18.13
N ILE A 121 20.05 7.38 -17.23
CA ILE A 121 18.95 7.66 -16.31
C ILE A 121 19.51 8.37 -15.06
N PRO A 122 19.15 9.65 -14.81
CA PRO A 122 19.78 10.46 -13.78
C PRO A 122 19.15 10.22 -12.40
N PHE A 123 19.33 9.02 -11.84
CA PHE A 123 18.92 8.78 -10.46
C PHE A 123 19.70 9.70 -9.52
N ARG A 124 18.98 10.40 -8.62
CA ARG A 124 19.61 11.21 -7.58
C ARG A 124 20.46 10.30 -6.69
N SER A 125 21.79 10.40 -6.79
CA SER A 125 22.66 9.69 -5.86
C SER A 125 22.49 10.30 -4.47
N ALA A 126 22.56 9.47 -3.42
CA ALA A 126 22.57 9.92 -2.03
C ALA A 126 23.69 10.93 -1.71
N ALA A 127 24.67 11.12 -2.59
CA ALA A 127 25.69 12.16 -2.48
C ALA A 127 25.15 13.60 -2.67
N PHE A 128 24.01 13.79 -3.33
CA PHE A 128 23.45 15.14 -3.62
C PHE A 128 22.29 15.54 -2.68
N THR A 129 21.89 14.70 -1.73
CA THR A 129 20.77 15.01 -0.81
C THR A 129 21.13 16.01 0.30
N LYS A 130 22.42 16.31 0.52
CA LYS A 130 22.85 17.29 1.54
C LYS A 130 22.65 18.75 1.15
N ALA A 131 22.29 19.06 -0.10
CA ALA A 131 22.22 20.45 -0.58
C ALA A 131 20.94 21.21 -0.17
N ARG A 132 19.93 20.56 0.45
CA ARG A 132 18.66 21.22 0.83
C ARG A 132 18.38 21.24 2.34
N ALA A 133 19.41 21.05 3.16
CA ALA A 133 19.33 21.23 4.61
C ALA A 133 20.28 22.35 5.05
N ARG A 134 19.97 23.59 4.66
CA ARG A 134 20.38 24.81 5.36
C ARG A 134 19.16 25.71 5.40
N SER A 135 18.45 25.67 6.53
CA SER A 135 17.59 26.76 7.00
C SER A 135 18.45 27.86 7.58
#